data_AF-A0A7S4M4H3-F1
#
_entry.id   AF-A0A7S4M4H3-F1
#
_cell.length_a   1.000
_cell.length_b   1.000
_cell.length_c   1.000
_cell.angle_alpha   90.00
_cell.angle_beta   90.00
_cell.angle_gamma   90.00
#
_symmetry.space_group_name_H-M   'P 1'
#
loop_
_entity.id
_entity.type
_entity.pdbx_description
1 polymer ?
#
loop_
_entity_poly.entity_id
_entity_poly.type
_entity_poly.pdbx_seq_one_letter_code
_entity_poly.pdbx_strand_id
1 'polypeptide(L)'
;NQVAELREPEITDILNHIWIANKRGGRRQRLADIKALPAYSHLLRKIPGFQFLLDSEVSLMTDQVRRVDEEPYYLDRASDRIGYKVMDTISYEATYGYRTVFAYLQEAEKGNL
;
A
#
# COMPACT_ATOMS: atom_id res chain seq x y z
N ASN A 1 -20.09 10.27 11.51
CA ASN A 1 -18.68 10.30 11.09
C ASN A 1 -18.59 10.45 9.59
N GLN A 2 -18.39 11.68 9.08
CA GLN A 2 -17.95 11.84 7.69
C GLN A 2 -16.48 11.45 7.64
N VAL A 3 -16.19 10.27 7.10
CA VAL A 3 -14.83 9.86 6.76
C VAL A 3 -14.45 10.68 5.53
N ALA A 4 -13.50 11.60 5.66
CA ALA A 4 -12.95 12.31 4.51
C ALA A 4 -12.12 11.30 3.69
N GLU A 5 -12.57 11.00 2.48
CA GLU A 5 -11.76 10.22 1.53
C GLU A 5 -10.65 11.12 0.97
N LEU A 6 -9.41 10.87 1.39
CA LEU A 6 -8.25 11.55 0.85
C LEU A 6 -7.83 10.89 -0.47
N ARG A 7 -8.43 11.34 -1.58
CA ARG A 7 -8.09 10.89 -2.94
C ARG A 7 -6.98 11.75 -3.54
N GLU A 8 -5.77 11.63 -3.00
CA GLU A 8 -4.63 12.40 -3.46
C GLU A 8 -3.79 11.60 -4.46
N PRO A 9 -3.58 12.10 -5.69
CA PRO A 9 -2.76 11.41 -6.69
C PRO A 9 -1.33 11.18 -6.19
N GLU A 10 -0.81 12.04 -5.32
CA GLU A 10 0.51 11.89 -4.71
C GLU A 10 0.64 10.60 -3.88
N ILE A 11 -0.43 10.15 -3.21
CA ILE A 11 -0.41 8.90 -2.45
C ILE A 11 -0.31 7.72 -3.41
N THR A 12 -1.04 7.78 -4.52
CA THR A 12 -0.99 6.76 -5.58
C THR A 12 0.41 6.70 -6.21
N ASP A 13 1.02 7.84 -6.48
CA ASP A 13 2.39 7.93 -7.02
C ASP A 13 3.42 7.33 -6.07
N ILE A 14 3.32 7.62 -4.77
CA ILE A 14 4.20 7.04 -3.75
C ILE A 14 4.03 5.52 -3.67
N LEU A 15 2.79 5.02 -3.63
CA LEU A 15 2.49 3.59 -3.59
C LEU A 15 3.04 2.87 -4.83
N ASN A 16 2.79 3.41 -6.02
CA ASN A 16 3.29 2.86 -7.28
C ASN A 16 4.82 2.85 -7.34
N HIS A 17 5.48 3.92 -6.88
CA HIS A 17 6.94 3.98 -6.83
C HIS A 17 7.50 2.88 -5.91
N ILE A 18 6.94 2.72 -4.71
CA ILE A 18 7.33 1.67 -3.76
C ILE A 18 7.12 0.27 -4.38
N TRP A 19 5.98 0.04 -5.00
CA TRP A 19 5.63 -1.23 -5.63
C TRP A 19 6.59 -1.59 -6.78
N ILE A 20 6.81 -0.67 -7.72
CA ILE A 20 7.71 -0.87 -8.87
C ILE A 20 9.14 -1.13 -8.40
N ALA A 21 9.62 -0.39 -7.40
CA ALA A 21 10.95 -0.59 -6.84
C ALA A 21 11.10 -1.97 -6.19
N ASN A 22 10.09 -2.45 -5.46
CA ASN A 22 10.06 -3.77 -4.86
C ASN A 22 10.15 -4.88 -5.93
N LYS A 23 9.32 -4.79 -6.97
CA LYS A 23 9.27 -5.78 -8.07
C LYS A 23 10.57 -5.90 -8.84
N ARG A 24 11.32 -4.81 -9.00
CA ARG A 24 12.59 -4.80 -9.74
C ARG A 24 13.73 -5.51 -9.00
N GLY A 25 13.46 -6.12 -7.83
CA GLY A 25 14.48 -6.76 -6.99
C GLY A 25 15.53 -5.77 -6.47
N GLY A 26 15.20 -4.47 -6.50
CA GLY A 26 16.11 -3.41 -6.12
C GLY A 26 16.37 -3.36 -4.62
N ARG A 27 17.30 -2.50 -4.21
CA ARG A 27 17.54 -2.24 -2.78
C ARG A 27 16.25 -1.77 -2.10
N ARG A 28 16.07 -2.17 -0.84
CA ARG A 28 15.00 -1.67 0.04
C ARG A 28 14.93 -0.15 -0.08
N GLN A 29 13.77 0.36 -0.51
CA GLN A 29 13.48 1.78 -0.49
C GLN A 29 13.48 2.25 0.98
N ARG A 30 14.21 3.31 1.26
CA ARG A 30 14.25 3.96 2.56
C ARG A 30 13.31 5.15 2.54
N LEU A 31 12.85 5.59 3.71
CA LEU A 31 12.05 6.81 3.83
C LEU A 31 12.70 8.00 3.10
N ALA A 32 14.02 8.16 3.20
CA ALA A 32 14.75 9.21 2.50
C ALA A 32 14.60 9.16 0.96
N ASP A 33 14.53 7.97 0.37
CA ASP A 33 14.32 7.80 -1.07
C ASP A 33 12.92 8.32 -1.48
N ILE A 34 11.91 8.09 -0.64
CA ILE A 34 10.53 8.53 -0.87
C ILE A 34 10.37 10.03 -0.62
N LYS A 35 11.04 10.58 0.41
CA LYS A 35 11.02 12.02 0.70
C LYS A 35 11.64 12.87 -0.41
N ALA A 36 12.50 12.27 -1.24
CA ALA A 36 13.07 12.92 -2.41
C ALA A 36 12.09 13.00 -3.61
N LEU A 37 10.95 12.29 -3.56
CA LEU A 37 9.97 12.33 -4.63
C LEU A 37 9.17 13.65 -4.62
N PRO A 38 8.87 14.22 -5.81
CA PRO A 38 7.97 15.37 -5.91
C PRO A 38 6.62 15.12 -5.23
N ALA A 39 6.07 13.92 -5.40
CA ALA A 39 4.80 13.50 -4.81
C ALA A 39 4.77 13.67 -3.27
N TYR A 40 5.83 13.26 -2.57
CA TYR A 40 5.91 13.44 -1.12
C TYR A 40 5.90 14.93 -0.74
N SER A 41 6.70 15.74 -1.44
CA SER A 41 6.77 17.18 -1.16
C SER A 41 5.46 17.91 -1.45
N HIS A 42 4.73 17.49 -2.49
CA HIS A 42 3.42 18.04 -2.86
C HIS A 42 2.36 17.65 -1.82
N LEU A 43 2.34 16.39 -1.41
CA LEU A 43 1.43 15.91 -0.38
C LEU A 43 1.64 16.66 0.94
N LEU A 44 2.89 16.85 1.36
CA LEU A 44 3.20 17.57 2.60
C LEU A 44 2.73 19.03 2.56
N ARG A 45 2.77 19.69 1.40
CA ARG A 45 2.23 21.05 1.24
C ARG A 45 0.70 21.10 1.35
N LYS A 46 0.00 20.04 0.94
CA LYS A 46 -1.47 19.94 1.05
C LYS A 46 -1.92 19.69 2.49
N ILE A 47 -1.13 18.94 3.26
CA ILE A 47 -1.42 18.61 4.66
C ILE A 47 -0.26 19.06 5.58
N PRO A 48 -0.09 20.39 5.74
CA PRO A 48 0.97 20.92 6.61
C PRO A 48 0.77 20.45 8.05
N GLY A 49 1.87 20.14 8.74
CA GLY A 49 1.87 19.63 10.11
C GLY A 49 1.76 18.11 10.25
N PHE A 50 1.44 17.38 9.18
CA PHE A 50 1.31 15.91 9.20
C PHE A 50 2.59 15.17 8.79
N GLN A 51 3.75 15.84 8.74
CA GLN A 51 4.99 15.22 8.27
C GLN A 51 5.35 13.95 9.05
N PHE A 52 5.21 13.98 10.38
CA PHE A 52 5.52 12.82 11.21
C PHE A 52 4.63 11.61 10.88
N LEU A 53 3.34 11.86 10.64
CA LEU A 53 2.41 10.81 10.23
C LEU A 53 2.78 10.26 8.85
N LEU A 54 3.03 11.14 7.87
CA LEU A 54 3.47 10.73 6.53
C LEU A 54 4.77 9.93 6.55
N ASP A 55 5.76 10.36 7.34
CA ASP A 55 7.03 9.67 7.50
C ASP A 55 6.83 8.26 8.09
N SER A 56 5.91 8.13 9.05
CA SER A 56 5.54 6.86 9.68
C SER A 56 4.84 5.92 8.70
N GLU A 57 3.82 6.42 7.98
CA GLU A 57 3.06 5.63 7.02
C GLU A 57 3.93 5.16 5.85
N VAL A 58 4.78 6.03 5.29
CA VAL A 58 5.74 5.65 4.24
C VAL A 58 6.72 4.60 4.74
N SER A 59 7.20 4.73 5.98
CA SER A 59 8.09 3.73 6.57
C SER A 59 7.39 2.38 6.69
N LEU A 60 6.10 2.38 7.06
CA LEU A 60 5.29 1.16 7.11
C LEU A 60 5.05 0.56 5.72
N MET A 61 4.72 1.37 4.72
CA MET A 61 4.57 0.92 3.32
C MET A 61 5.85 0.27 2.80
N THR A 62 7.00 0.91 2.98
CA THR A 62 8.30 0.39 2.50
C THR A 62 8.76 -0.87 3.21
N ASP A 63 8.30 -1.12 4.44
CA ASP A 63 8.53 -2.37 5.14
C ASP A 63 7.57 -3.48 4.67
N GLN A 64 6.28 -3.17 4.60
CA GLN A 64 5.23 -4.16 4.31
C GLN A 64 5.19 -4.62 2.84
N VAL A 65 5.60 -3.78 1.88
CA VAL A 65 5.67 -4.18 0.45
C VAL A 65 6.54 -5.42 0.23
N ARG A 66 7.58 -5.58 1.06
CA ARG A 66 8.53 -6.70 0.97
C ARG A 66 7.96 -8.01 1.50
N ARG A 67 6.83 -7.93 2.19
CA ARG A 67 6.16 -9.01 2.89
C ARG A 67 4.78 -9.30 2.29
N VAL A 68 4.54 -8.81 1.07
CA VAL A 68 3.27 -8.97 0.36
C VAL A 68 2.92 -10.45 0.15
N ASP A 69 3.94 -11.29 -0.07
CA ASP A 69 3.78 -12.73 -0.31
C ASP A 69 3.96 -13.59 0.96
N GLU A 70 4.15 -12.98 2.15
CA GLU A 70 4.36 -13.76 3.40
C GLU A 70 3.09 -14.43 3.92
N GLU A 71 1.93 -13.78 3.75
CA GLU A 71 0.64 -14.31 4.21
C GLU A 71 -0.20 -14.70 2.99
N PRO A 72 -0.61 -15.98 2.86
CA PRO A 72 -1.50 -16.39 1.79
C PRO A 72 -2.82 -15.62 1.83
N TYR A 73 -3.21 -15.09 0.68
CA TYR A 73 -4.48 -14.41 0.51
C TYR A 73 -5.34 -15.11 -0.55
N TYR A 74 -6.63 -14.81 -0.53
CA TYR A 74 -7.64 -15.38 -1.41
C TYR A 74 -8.40 -14.25 -2.08
N LEU A 75 -8.37 -14.20 -3.41
CA LEU A 75 -9.16 -13.24 -4.18
C LEU A 75 -10.56 -13.81 -4.45
N ASP A 76 -11.59 -13.10 -3.98
CA ASP A 76 -12.95 -13.26 -4.49
C ASP A 76 -13.14 -12.36 -5.73
N ARG A 77 -13.20 -12.98 -6.90
CA ARG A 77 -13.37 -12.29 -8.19
C ARG A 77 -14.79 -11.80 -8.45
N ALA A 78 -15.78 -12.24 -7.67
CA ALA A 78 -17.15 -11.75 -7.82
C ALA A 78 -17.36 -10.40 -7.13
N SER A 79 -16.56 -10.12 -6.09
CA SER A 79 -16.65 -8.89 -5.29
C SER A 79 -15.39 -8.04 -5.30
N ASP A 80 -14.35 -8.47 -6.03
CA ASP A 80 -13.02 -7.83 -6.07
C ASP A 80 -12.42 -7.62 -4.69
N ARG A 81 -12.51 -8.66 -3.84
CA ARG A 81 -12.04 -8.60 -2.45
C ARG A 81 -10.95 -9.61 -2.16
N ILE A 82 -9.88 -9.13 -1.54
CA ILE A 82 -8.86 -9.97 -0.94
C ILE A 82 -9.31 -10.35 0.47
N GLY A 83 -9.32 -11.66 0.74
CA GLY A 83 -9.57 -12.24 2.04
C GLY A 83 -8.40 -13.06 2.54
N TYR A 84 -8.43 -13.37 3.83
CA TYR A 84 -7.40 -14.14 4.51
C TYR A 84 -8.04 -15.29 5.28
N LYS A 85 -7.28 -16.38 5.45
CA LYS A 85 -7.75 -17.52 6.24
C LYS A 85 -7.86 -17.13 7.72
N VAL A 86 -9.04 -17.29 8.30
CA VAL A 86 -9.30 -17.13 9.73
C VAL A 86 -9.99 -18.40 10.21
N MET A 87 -9.27 -19.18 11.02
CA MET A 87 -9.66 -20.53 11.44
C MET A 87 -9.99 -21.40 10.21
N ASP A 88 -11.24 -21.87 10.09
CA ASP A 88 -11.70 -22.73 8.99
C ASP A 88 -12.41 -21.94 7.87
N THR A 89 -12.38 -20.61 7.91
CA THR A 89 -13.09 -19.74 6.96
C THR A 89 -12.16 -18.74 6.28
N ILE A 90 -12.63 -18.10 5.21
CA ILE A 90 -11.98 -16.93 4.61
C ILE A 90 -12.73 -15.69 5.12
N SER A 91 -12.01 -14.79 5.79
CA SER A 91 -12.52 -13.49 6.16
C SER A 91 -12.08 -12.45 5.15
N TYR A 92 -13.04 -11.79 4.51
CA TYR A 92 -12.82 -10.64 3.64
C TYR A 92 -12.81 -9.30 4.42
N GLU A 93 -13.02 -9.34 5.73
CA GLU A 93 -12.93 -8.20 6.64
C GLU A 93 -11.54 -8.08 7.28
N ALA A 94 -10.81 -9.20 7.37
CA ALA A 94 -9.43 -9.20 7.81
C ALA A 94 -8.55 -8.40 6.85
N THR A 95 -7.70 -7.53 7.40
CA THR A 95 -6.69 -6.81 6.63
C THR A 95 -5.34 -6.92 7.33
N TYR A 96 -4.26 -6.91 6.53
CA TYR A 96 -2.88 -6.90 7.01
C TYR A 96 -2.18 -5.58 6.64
N GLY A 97 -2.93 -4.48 6.75
CA GLY A 97 -2.44 -3.13 6.44
C GLY A 97 -2.08 -2.97 4.97
N TYR A 98 -0.95 -2.32 4.70
CA TYR A 98 -0.43 -2.13 3.35
C TYR A 98 -0.09 -3.43 2.62
N ARG A 99 0.13 -4.56 3.32
CA ARG A 99 0.25 -5.86 2.63
C ARG A 99 -0.99 -6.18 1.80
N THR A 100 -2.19 -5.89 2.34
CA THR A 100 -3.44 -6.07 1.61
C THR A 100 -3.52 -5.10 0.43
N VAL A 101 -3.09 -3.84 0.60
CA VAL A 101 -3.04 -2.86 -0.50
C VAL A 101 -2.10 -3.32 -1.63
N PHE A 102 -0.92 -3.82 -1.29
CA PHE A 102 0.02 -4.34 -2.29
C PHE A 102 -0.46 -5.64 -2.93
N ALA A 103 -1.21 -6.48 -2.21
CA ALA A 103 -1.85 -7.65 -2.81
C ALA A 103 -2.90 -7.25 -3.86
N TYR A 104 -3.69 -6.19 -3.62
CA TYR A 104 -4.60 -5.64 -4.64
C TYR A 104 -3.83 -5.13 -5.86
N LEU A 105 -2.74 -4.38 -5.67
CA LEU A 105 -1.89 -3.95 -6.78
C LEU A 105 -1.30 -5.13 -7.57
N GLN A 106 -0.89 -6.20 -6.87
CA GLN A 106 -0.37 -7.41 -7.48
C GLN A 106 -1.43 -8.12 -8.34
N GLU A 107 -2.68 -8.21 -7.87
CA GLU A 107 -3.78 -8.84 -8.61
C GLU A 107 -4.27 -7.99 -9.79
N ALA A 108 -4.30 -6.67 -9.65
CA ALA A 108 -4.58 -5.76 -10.76
C ALA A 108 -3.55 -5.89 -11.88
N GLU A 109 -2.26 -5.99 -11.55
CA GLU A 109 -1.21 -6.20 -12.56
C GLU A 109 -1.26 -7.58 -13.23
N LYS A 110 -1.78 -8.59 -12.54
CA LYS A 110 -2.05 -9.92 -13.13
C LYS A 110 -3.30 -9.92 -14.04
N GLY A 111 -4.09 -8.84 -14.05
CA GLY A 111 -5.35 -8.75 -14.78
C GLY A 111 -6.50 -9.52 -14.12
N ASN A 112 -6.42 -9.71 -12.80
CA ASN A 112 -7.45 -10.40 -12.03
C ASN A 112 -8.50 -9.45 -11.44
N LEU A 113 -8.21 -8.14 -11.46
CA LEU A 113 -9.05 -7.00 -11.07
C LEU A 113 -9.17 -6.02 -12.24
#